data_AF-A0A976NY62-F1
#
_entry.id   AF-A0A976NY62-F1
#
_cell.length_a   1.000
_cell.length_b   1.000
_cell.length_c   1.000
_cell.angle_alpha   90.00
_cell.angle_beta   90.00
_cell.angle_gamma   90.00
#
_symmetry.space_group_name_H-M   'P 1'
#
loop_
_entity.id
_entity.type
_entity.pdbx_description
1 polymer ?
#
loop_
_entity_poly.entity_id
_entity_poly.type
_entity_poly.pdbx_seq_one_letter_code
_entity_poly.pdbx_strand_id
1 'polypeptide(L)'
;MGGGGLRILPHKKWHVWLRDNIERVLRDERENEEKQQALEAKDRQLAQERRAQHLRADKSANSEQHINFFLTEELQEKSKEGNVLSKKKLPAENDTLRRHGVAPWYAMIEDGAKKEPTLRQERKRKRELKMADPLLDMRPKQHPLSDVRQFASYAVEGGPVDSDRRKYSSRYDRFSSGSGNLYPSTDETQIRTYHSKESRKKHEHSRKKLQKLRHERDDREAKERLRAQRLFQR
;
A
#
# COMPACT_ATOMS: atom_id res chain seq x y z
N MET A 1 21.59 -23.13 -37.04
CA MET A 1 20.93 -23.60 -35.79
C MET A 1 19.94 -22.53 -35.32
N GLY A 2 18.80 -22.38 -36.00
CA GLY A 2 17.80 -21.36 -35.70
C GLY A 2 16.91 -21.77 -34.54
N GLY A 3 17.30 -21.41 -33.31
CA GLY A 3 16.55 -21.64 -32.08
C GLY A 3 15.36 -20.69 -31.89
N GLY A 4 14.61 -20.40 -32.95
CA GLY A 4 13.37 -19.63 -32.88
C GLY A 4 12.23 -20.53 -32.40
N GLY A 5 12.29 -20.95 -31.13
CA GLY A 5 11.26 -21.78 -30.51
C GLY A 5 9.88 -21.19 -30.79
N LEU A 6 9.04 -21.94 -31.48
CA LEU A 6 7.69 -21.56 -31.88
C LEU A 6 6.94 -21.02 -30.66
N ARG A 7 6.80 -19.69 -30.57
CA ARG A 7 5.91 -19.00 -29.62
C ARG A 7 4.47 -19.23 -30.10
N ILE A 8 3.99 -20.47 -30.07
CA ILE A 8 2.61 -20.84 -30.40
C ILE A 8 1.68 -20.42 -29.25
N LEU A 9 2.17 -20.18 -28.04
CA LEU A 9 1.31 -19.94 -26.90
C LEU A 9 0.75 -18.52 -26.67
N PRO A 10 1.30 -17.39 -27.18
CA PRO A 10 0.85 -16.05 -26.79
C PRO A 10 -0.57 -15.72 -27.27
N HIS A 11 -1.13 -16.45 -28.23
CA HIS A 11 -2.49 -16.19 -28.73
C HIS A 11 -3.59 -16.93 -27.93
N LYS A 12 -3.22 -17.76 -26.94
CA LYS A 12 -4.21 -18.53 -26.16
C LYS A 12 -4.68 -17.74 -24.95
N LYS A 13 -5.99 -17.51 -24.84
CA LYS A 13 -6.62 -16.71 -23.76
C LYS A 13 -6.33 -17.20 -22.34
N TRP A 14 -6.03 -18.49 -22.15
CA TRP A 14 -5.72 -19.07 -20.85
C TRP A 14 -4.24 -18.96 -20.48
N HIS A 15 -3.39 -18.41 -21.36
CA HIS A 15 -1.97 -18.36 -21.11
C HIS A 15 -1.64 -17.38 -19.98
N VAL A 16 -1.02 -17.88 -18.91
CA VAL A 16 -0.70 -17.12 -17.68
C VAL A 16 0.15 -15.88 -17.96
N TRP A 17 0.98 -15.90 -18.99
CA TRP A 17 1.90 -14.80 -19.33
C TRP A 17 1.26 -13.71 -20.19
N LEU A 18 -0.02 -13.87 -20.56
CA LEU A 18 -0.76 -12.78 -21.17
C LEU A 18 -0.95 -11.66 -20.16
N ARG A 19 -0.75 -10.44 -20.64
CA ARG A 19 -0.95 -9.21 -19.87
C ARG A 19 -2.32 -9.18 -19.18
N ASP A 20 -3.38 -9.54 -19.90
CA ASP A 20 -4.74 -9.57 -19.35
C ASP A 20 -4.91 -10.53 -18.17
N ASN A 21 -4.22 -11.68 -18.20
CA ASN A 21 -4.29 -12.65 -17.12
C ASN A 21 -3.45 -12.21 -15.92
N ILE A 22 -2.27 -11.62 -16.18
CA ILE A 22 -1.45 -11.00 -15.12
C ILE A 22 -2.24 -9.86 -14.44
N GLU A 23 -2.88 -8.99 -15.22
CA GLU A 23 -3.71 -7.90 -14.70
C GLU A 23 -4.92 -8.40 -13.91
N ARG A 24 -5.53 -9.53 -14.32
CA ARG A 24 -6.60 -10.18 -13.55
C ARG A 24 -6.08 -10.68 -12.20
N VAL A 25 -4.95 -11.38 -12.19
CA VAL A 25 -4.33 -11.87 -10.93
C VAL A 25 -3.97 -10.70 -10.01
N LEU A 26 -3.34 -9.64 -10.53
CA LEU A 26 -3.01 -8.45 -9.73
C LEU A 26 -4.25 -7.75 -9.15
N ARG A 27 -5.38 -7.76 -9.87
CA ARG A 27 -6.65 -7.23 -9.37
C ARG A 27 -7.18 -8.09 -8.22
N ASP A 28 -7.22 -9.41 -8.42
CA ASP A 28 -7.69 -10.35 -7.41
C ASP A 28 -6.81 -10.30 -6.14
N GLU A 29 -5.50 -10.14 -6.29
CA GLU A 29 -4.54 -9.92 -5.19
C GLU A 29 -4.85 -8.63 -4.43
N ARG A 30 -5.02 -7.51 -5.13
CA ARG A 30 -5.38 -6.22 -4.50
C ARG A 30 -6.70 -6.31 -3.74
N GLU A 31 -7.72 -6.92 -4.32
CA GLU A 31 -9.01 -7.09 -3.65
C GLU A 31 -8.89 -7.96 -2.38
N ASN A 32 -7.98 -8.93 -2.37
CA ASN A 32 -7.73 -9.76 -1.20
C ASN A 32 -6.94 -9.01 -0.12
N GLU A 33 -5.93 -8.23 -0.51
CA GLU A 33 -5.19 -7.36 0.41
C GLU A 33 -6.13 -6.34 1.08
N GLU A 34 -7.00 -5.68 0.31
CA GLU A 34 -7.98 -4.73 0.86
C GLU A 34 -8.95 -5.42 1.85
N LYS A 35 -9.40 -6.63 1.55
CA LYS A 35 -10.23 -7.41 2.48
C LYS A 35 -9.48 -7.75 3.76
N GLN A 36 -8.22 -8.15 3.67
CA GLN A 36 -7.38 -8.44 4.84
C GLN A 36 -7.17 -7.19 5.69
N GLN A 37 -6.81 -6.06 5.07
CA GLN A 37 -6.66 -4.78 5.76
C GLN A 37 -7.95 -4.34 6.46
N ALA A 38 -9.11 -4.52 5.81
CA ALA A 38 -10.40 -4.19 6.40
C ALA A 38 -10.74 -5.09 7.62
N LEU A 39 -10.34 -6.36 7.60
CA LEU A 39 -10.48 -7.27 8.74
C LEU A 39 -9.54 -6.86 9.87
N GLU A 40 -8.26 -6.63 9.58
CA GLU A 40 -7.28 -6.17 10.57
C GLU A 40 -7.66 -4.84 11.22
N ALA A 41 -8.22 -3.90 10.45
CA ALA A 41 -8.70 -2.64 10.97
C ALA A 41 -9.86 -2.84 11.95
N LYS A 42 -10.79 -3.76 11.66
CA LYS A 42 -11.89 -4.11 12.57
C LYS A 42 -11.37 -4.78 13.84
N ASP A 43 -10.44 -5.72 13.71
CA ASP A 43 -9.85 -6.40 14.86
C ASP A 43 -9.09 -5.42 15.75
N ARG A 44 -8.38 -4.45 15.15
CA ARG A 44 -7.72 -3.36 15.88
C ARG A 44 -8.73 -2.49 16.63
N GLN A 45 -9.86 -2.15 16.01
CA GLN A 45 -10.93 -1.39 16.67
C GLN A 45 -11.53 -2.17 17.85
N LEU A 46 -11.82 -3.46 17.68
CA LEU A 46 -12.34 -4.30 18.75
C LEU A 46 -11.33 -4.45 19.91
N ALA A 47 -10.04 -4.56 19.61
CA ALA A 47 -8.99 -4.60 20.63
C ALA A 47 -8.92 -3.29 21.42
N GLN A 48 -9.02 -2.15 20.73
CA GLN A 48 -9.10 -0.83 21.38
C GLN A 48 -10.36 -0.69 22.24
N GLU A 49 -11.50 -1.15 21.76
CA GLU A 49 -12.76 -1.13 22.50
C GLU A 49 -12.67 -1.99 23.77
N ARG A 50 -12.16 -3.23 23.67
CA ARG A 50 -11.92 -4.09 24.84
C ARG A 50 -11.00 -3.42 25.85
N ARG A 51 -9.90 -2.82 25.39
CA ARG A 51 -8.98 -2.07 26.25
C ARG A 51 -9.67 -0.89 26.94
N ALA A 52 -10.51 -0.16 26.23
CA ALA A 52 -11.27 0.95 26.78
C ALA A 52 -12.32 0.48 27.81
N GLN A 53 -12.97 -0.66 27.58
CA GLN A 53 -13.90 -1.26 28.54
C GLN A 53 -13.19 -1.67 29.84
N HIS A 54 -12.01 -2.28 29.76
CA HIS A 54 -11.19 -2.57 30.96
C HIS A 54 -10.85 -1.29 31.74
N LEU A 55 -10.35 -0.25 31.05
CA LEU A 55 -10.04 1.02 31.70
C LEU A 55 -11.27 1.72 32.29
N ARG A 56 -12.45 1.56 31.69
CA ARG A 56 -13.71 2.09 32.23
C ARG A 56 -14.14 1.33 33.49
N ALA A 57 -13.97 0.01 33.52
CA ALA A 57 -14.23 -0.81 34.71
C ALA A 57 -13.28 -0.47 35.86
N ASP A 58 -12.01 -0.18 35.58
CA ASP A 58 -11.04 0.22 36.61
C ASP A 58 -11.28 1.68 37.07
N LYS A 59 -11.70 2.57 36.16
CA LYS A 59 -11.97 3.99 36.49
C LYS A 59 -13.20 4.19 37.35
N SER A 60 -14.22 3.33 37.29
CA SER A 60 -15.38 3.46 38.19
C SER A 60 -14.98 3.29 39.66
N ALA A 61 -13.88 2.60 39.95
CA ALA A 61 -13.32 2.47 41.31
C ALA A 61 -12.48 3.69 41.77
N ASN A 62 -11.95 4.50 40.84
CA ASN A 62 -11.01 5.60 41.10
C ASN A 62 -11.49 6.98 40.59
N SER A 63 -12.81 7.17 40.44
CA SER A 63 -13.40 8.27 39.65
C SER A 63 -13.25 9.70 40.20
N GLU A 64 -12.55 9.91 41.32
CA GLU A 64 -12.44 11.24 41.94
C GLU A 64 -11.19 12.04 41.57
N GLN A 65 -10.22 11.47 40.83
CA GLN A 65 -9.00 12.19 40.47
C GLN A 65 -8.98 12.57 38.98
N HIS A 66 -9.77 13.59 38.62
CA HIS A 66 -9.62 14.26 37.33
C HIS A 66 -8.31 15.04 37.33
N ILE A 67 -7.25 14.45 36.79
CA ILE A 67 -5.95 15.11 36.62
C ILE A 67 -6.08 16.15 35.51
N ASN A 68 -6.32 17.40 35.90
CA ASN A 68 -6.27 18.55 35.01
C ASN A 68 -4.83 18.80 34.61
N PHE A 69 -4.40 18.24 33.48
CA PHE A 69 -3.05 18.42 32.93
C PHE A 69 -2.66 19.90 32.78
N PHE A 70 -3.64 20.77 32.47
CA PHE A 70 -3.44 22.21 32.35
C PHE A 70 -3.15 22.91 33.69
N LEU A 71 -3.76 22.46 34.80
CA LEU A 71 -3.48 23.04 36.12
C LEU A 71 -2.09 22.66 36.61
N THR A 72 -1.64 21.43 36.32
CA THR A 72 -0.30 20.98 36.67
C THR A 72 0.78 21.70 35.86
N GLU A 73 0.52 21.99 34.58
CA GLU A 73 1.44 22.76 33.73
C GLU A 73 1.51 24.24 34.18
N GLU A 74 0.37 24.86 34.46
CA GLU A 74 0.31 26.26 34.92
C GLU A 74 0.96 26.46 36.31
N LEU A 75 0.84 25.49 37.22
CA LEU A 75 1.55 25.52 38.52
C LEU A 75 3.08 25.37 38.36
N GLN A 76 3.54 24.58 37.39
CA GLN A 76 4.97 24.48 37.12
C GLN A 76 5.54 25.78 36.55
N GLU A 77 4.82 26.47 35.68
CA GLU A 77 5.25 27.77 35.14
C GLU A 77 5.34 28.82 36.26
N LYS A 78 4.32 28.92 37.13
CA LYS A 78 4.35 29.85 38.28
C LYS A 78 5.48 29.56 39.26
N SER A 79 5.84 28.29 39.47
CA SER A 79 6.98 27.91 40.32
C SER A 79 8.35 28.31 39.73
N LYS A 80 8.46 28.42 38.40
CA LYS A 80 9.69 28.83 37.71
C LYS A 80 9.85 30.35 37.70
N GLU A 81 8.76 31.10 37.59
CA GLU A 81 8.78 32.57 37.63
C GLU A 81 9.14 33.13 39.02
N GLY A 82 8.78 32.43 40.10
CA GLY A 82 9.16 32.81 41.47
C GLY A 82 10.63 32.54 41.85
N ASN A 83 11.37 31.75 41.08
CA ASN A 83 12.72 31.28 41.41
C ASN A 83 13.83 31.95 40.56
N VAL A 84 13.61 33.19 40.13
CA VAL A 84 14.58 33.98 39.34
C VAL A 84 15.53 34.80 40.23
N LEU A 85 15.25 34.93 41.54
CA LEU A 85 16.01 35.79 42.47
C LEU A 85 17.08 35.09 43.33
N SER A 86 17.28 33.77 43.20
CA SER A 86 18.23 33.02 44.04
C SER A 86 19.19 32.11 43.25
N LYS A 87 19.69 32.55 42.10
CA LYS A 87 20.87 31.91 41.47
C LYS A 87 22.17 32.30 42.19
N LYS A 88 22.32 31.88 43.45
CA LYS A 88 23.64 31.71 44.07
C LYS A 88 24.23 30.41 43.53
N LYS A 89 25.33 30.57 42.78
CA LYS A 89 26.34 29.59 42.36
C LYS A 89 26.25 28.25 43.12
N LEU A 90 25.62 27.25 42.51
CA LEU A 90 25.86 25.85 42.83
C LEU A 90 26.96 25.32 41.89
N PRO A 91 27.91 24.51 42.38
CA PRO A 91 29.04 24.02 41.59
C PRO A 91 28.56 23.12 40.45
N ALA A 92 29.11 23.39 39.26
CA ALA A 92 28.75 22.82 37.97
C ALA A 92 29.20 21.35 37.78
N GLU A 93 29.10 20.51 38.81
CA GLU A 93 29.62 19.13 38.77
C GLU A 93 28.55 18.08 38.44
N ASN A 94 27.26 18.39 38.57
CA ASN A 94 26.17 17.44 38.31
C ASN A 94 25.27 17.81 37.11
N ASP A 95 25.68 18.76 36.26
CA ASP A 95 24.98 19.06 35.02
C ASP A 95 25.35 18.03 33.94
N THR A 96 24.78 16.83 34.08
CA THR A 96 24.96 15.72 33.12
C THR A 96 24.42 16.06 31.73
N LEU A 97 23.60 17.11 31.58
CA LEU A 97 23.13 17.59 30.28
C LEU A 97 24.21 18.34 29.49
N ARG A 98 25.20 18.96 30.14
CA ARG A 98 26.27 19.69 29.44
C ARG A 98 27.39 18.79 28.92
N ARG A 99 27.55 17.58 29.46
CA ARG A 99 28.59 16.62 29.00
C ARG A 99 28.29 16.05 27.62
N HIS A 100 27.02 15.95 27.25
CA HIS A 100 26.59 15.66 25.90
C HIS A 100 26.26 17.00 25.25
N GLY A 101 27.19 17.59 24.50
CA GLY A 101 27.02 18.92 23.85
C GLY A 101 25.88 19.01 22.81
N VAL A 102 24.90 18.13 22.88
CA VAL A 102 23.71 18.06 22.04
C VAL A 102 22.52 18.15 22.99
N ALA A 103 21.82 19.27 22.95
CA ALA A 103 20.58 19.45 23.69
C ALA A 103 19.58 18.34 23.29
N PRO A 104 18.77 17.83 24.23
CA PRO A 104 17.75 16.83 23.93
C PRO A 104 16.83 17.29 22.79
N TRP A 105 16.39 16.36 21.95
CA TRP A 105 15.61 16.65 20.72
C TRP A 105 14.35 17.50 20.96
N TYR A 106 13.76 17.45 22.17
CA TYR A 106 12.60 18.24 22.57
C TYR A 106 12.94 19.67 23.06
N ALA A 107 14.20 19.94 23.39
CA ALA A 107 14.70 21.26 23.77
C ALA A 107 15.25 22.05 22.57
N MET A 108 15.29 21.43 21.39
CA MET A 108 15.54 22.13 20.13
C MET A 108 14.30 22.91 19.75
N ILE A 109 14.18 24.13 20.28
CA ILE A 109 13.20 25.11 19.79
C ILE A 109 13.50 25.32 18.30
N GLU A 110 12.44 25.30 17.49
CA GLU A 110 12.41 25.26 16.02
C GLU A 110 13.02 26.50 15.32
N ASP A 111 13.99 27.17 15.92
CA ASP A 111 14.75 28.26 15.30
C ASP A 111 15.59 27.78 14.09
N GLY A 112 15.77 26.46 13.95
CA GLY A 112 16.32 25.81 12.75
C GLY A 112 15.31 25.54 11.63
N ALA A 113 13.99 25.58 11.89
CA ALA A 113 12.96 25.20 10.92
C ALA A 113 12.61 26.32 9.92
N LYS A 114 13.04 27.56 10.18
CA LYS A 114 12.78 28.72 9.30
C LYS A 114 13.84 28.94 8.20
N LYS A 115 14.91 28.15 8.17
CA LYS A 115 15.86 28.19 7.05
C LYS A 115 15.45 27.12 6.05
N GLU A 116 14.80 27.54 4.96
CA GLU A 116 14.58 26.64 3.83
C GLU A 116 15.90 25.94 3.49
N PRO A 117 15.93 24.60 3.47
CA PRO A 117 17.15 23.87 3.26
C PRO A 117 17.72 24.24 1.89
N THR A 118 18.98 24.65 1.87
CA THR A 118 19.67 24.98 0.62
C THR A 118 19.57 23.80 -0.38
N LEU A 119 19.48 24.09 -1.68
CA LEU A 119 19.42 23.07 -2.76
C LEU A 119 20.46 21.95 -2.61
N ARG A 120 21.64 22.27 -2.04
CA ARG A 120 22.71 21.31 -1.76
C ARG A 120 22.39 20.39 -0.58
N GLN A 121 21.77 20.91 0.48
CA GLN A 121 21.30 20.12 1.63
C GLN A 121 20.13 19.22 1.25
N GLU A 122 19.19 19.68 0.42
CA GLU A 122 18.10 18.83 -0.08
C GLU A 122 18.63 17.67 -0.92
N ARG A 123 19.59 17.92 -1.81
CA ARG A 123 20.22 16.86 -2.61
C ARG A 123 20.92 15.82 -1.72
N LYS A 124 21.61 16.26 -0.66
CA LYS A 124 22.26 15.36 0.30
C LYS A 124 21.21 14.54 1.07
N ARG A 125 20.18 15.19 1.61
CA ARG A 125 19.06 14.54 2.31
C ARG A 125 18.35 13.51 1.43
N LYS A 126 18.10 13.83 0.16
CA LYS A 126 17.50 12.88 -0.79
C LYS A 126 18.39 11.68 -1.09
N ARG A 127 19.71 11.82 -1.07
CA ARG A 127 20.65 10.69 -1.23
C ARG A 127 20.67 9.82 0.02
N GLU A 128 20.71 10.43 1.19
CA GLU A 128 20.67 9.73 2.48
C GLU A 128 19.35 8.99 2.67
N LEU A 129 18.21 9.63 2.37
CA LEU A 129 16.89 9.02 2.48
C LEU A 129 16.68 7.89 1.47
N LYS A 130 17.34 7.96 0.31
CA LYS A 130 17.45 6.82 -0.60
C LYS A 130 18.27 5.71 0.04
N MET A 131 19.50 5.97 0.48
CA MET A 131 20.36 4.92 1.07
C MET A 131 19.83 4.32 2.38
N ALA A 132 19.03 5.08 3.14
CA ALA A 132 18.42 4.63 4.38
C ALA A 132 17.07 3.93 4.19
N ASP A 133 16.63 3.68 2.93
CA ASP A 133 15.45 2.85 2.66
C ASP A 133 15.85 1.37 2.85
N PRO A 134 15.47 0.71 3.97
CA PRO A 134 15.87 -0.68 4.25
C PRO A 134 15.28 -1.67 3.24
N LEU A 135 14.32 -1.24 2.42
CA LEU A 135 13.73 -2.03 1.34
C LEU A 135 14.53 -1.98 0.04
N LEU A 136 15.55 -1.10 -0.09
CA LEU A 136 16.37 -1.06 -1.30
C LEU A 136 17.14 -2.36 -1.56
N ASP A 137 17.66 -2.98 -0.51
CA ASP A 137 18.41 -4.25 -0.62
C ASP A 137 17.49 -5.44 -0.93
N MET A 138 16.21 -5.30 -0.62
CA MET A 138 15.18 -6.30 -0.89
C MET A 138 14.49 -6.10 -2.25
N ARG A 139 14.69 -4.96 -2.92
CA ARG A 139 14.18 -4.77 -4.28
C ARG A 139 15.03 -5.59 -5.25
N PRO A 140 14.41 -6.37 -6.15
CA PRO A 140 15.14 -7.08 -7.19
C PRO A 140 15.93 -6.07 -8.01
N LYS A 141 17.26 -6.24 -8.06
CA LYS A 141 18.18 -5.36 -8.78
C LYS A 141 17.78 -5.37 -10.25
N GLN A 142 17.02 -4.37 -10.66
CA GLN A 142 16.77 -4.07 -12.07
C GLN A 142 18.11 -3.66 -12.65
N HIS A 143 18.85 -4.61 -13.22
CA HIS A 143 20.05 -4.30 -13.99
C HIS A 143 19.59 -3.38 -15.13
N PRO A 144 20.08 -2.13 -15.21
CA PRO A 144 19.78 -1.29 -16.34
C PRO A 144 20.36 -1.97 -17.58
N LEU A 145 19.48 -2.47 -18.45
CA LEU A 145 19.81 -3.06 -19.76
C LEU A 145 20.20 -1.98 -20.77
N SER A 146 20.91 -0.94 -20.33
CA SER A 146 21.30 0.19 -21.17
C SER A 146 22.56 0.86 -20.62
N ASP A 147 23.69 0.18 -20.76
CA ASP A 147 24.97 0.83 -21.06
C ASP A 147 25.50 0.22 -22.37
N VAL A 148 24.79 0.54 -23.45
CA VAL A 148 25.42 0.55 -24.77
C VAL A 148 26.43 1.69 -24.71
N ARG A 149 27.68 1.28 -24.44
CA ARG A 149 28.91 2.05 -24.64
C ARG A 149 28.77 2.95 -25.87
N GLN A 150 28.56 4.24 -25.65
CA GLN A 150 28.99 5.26 -26.60
C GLN A 150 30.51 5.30 -26.49
N PHE A 151 31.17 4.42 -27.24
CA PHE A 151 32.57 4.65 -27.58
C PHE A 151 32.60 5.89 -28.48
N ALA A 152 33.11 6.97 -27.91
CA ALA A 152 33.66 8.08 -28.67
C ALA A 152 34.83 7.55 -29.52
N SER A 153 34.64 7.52 -30.84
CA SER A 153 35.73 7.50 -31.81
C SER A 153 35.75 8.83 -32.54
N TYR A 154 36.61 9.69 -32.02
CA TYR A 154 37.46 10.66 -32.72
C TYR A 154 37.58 10.46 -34.25
N ALA A 155 37.24 11.53 -34.95
CA ALA A 155 37.84 12.07 -36.18
C ALA A 155 38.41 11.10 -37.23
N VAL A 156 37.70 11.00 -38.37
CA VAL A 156 38.32 10.95 -39.70
C VAL A 156 37.45 11.77 -40.66
N GLU A 157 38.01 12.88 -41.13
CA GLU A 157 37.50 13.67 -42.25
C GLU A 157 37.64 12.88 -43.57
N GLY A 158 36.66 13.03 -44.47
CA GLY A 158 36.87 12.80 -45.90
C GLY A 158 35.81 11.93 -46.59
N GLY A 159 34.96 12.57 -47.40
CA GLY A 159 34.46 11.95 -48.64
C GLY A 159 32.94 11.73 -48.74
N PRO A 160 32.25 12.41 -49.68
CA PRO A 160 30.84 12.20 -49.99
C PRO A 160 30.68 11.16 -51.11
N VAL A 161 29.95 10.07 -50.86
CA VAL A 161 29.43 9.23 -51.95
C VAL A 161 28.02 8.77 -51.57
N ASP A 162 27.11 9.22 -52.42
CA ASP A 162 25.79 8.77 -52.76
C ASP A 162 25.18 7.51 -52.11
N SER A 163 23.85 7.60 -52.03
CA SER A 163 22.89 6.51 -52.22
C SER A 163 22.79 5.44 -51.12
N ASP A 164 21.73 5.54 -50.31
CA ASP A 164 20.54 4.69 -50.49
C ASP A 164 19.51 5.00 -49.38
N ARG A 165 18.85 6.16 -49.50
CA ARG A 165 17.63 6.44 -48.72
C ARG A 165 16.54 5.53 -49.25
N ARG A 166 16.48 4.29 -48.76
CA ARG A 166 15.33 3.41 -48.96
C ARG A 166 14.10 4.07 -48.34
N LYS A 167 13.34 4.73 -49.20
CA LYS A 167 11.95 5.08 -49.01
C LYS A 167 11.17 3.79 -48.75
N TYR A 168 10.97 3.43 -47.49
CA TYR A 168 9.87 2.53 -47.16
C TYR A 168 8.59 3.34 -47.36
N SER A 169 7.98 3.12 -48.52
CA SER A 169 6.66 3.62 -48.87
C SER A 169 5.64 3.11 -47.84
N SER A 170 5.12 4.01 -47.01
CA SER A 170 3.91 3.78 -46.20
C SER A 170 2.68 3.80 -47.11
N ARG A 171 2.58 2.82 -48.01
CA ARG A 171 1.34 2.47 -48.70
C ARG A 171 0.91 1.09 -48.24
N TYR A 172 0.27 1.05 -47.08
CA TYR A 172 -0.91 0.21 -46.97
C TYR A 172 -2.08 1.11 -46.64
N ASP A 173 -2.93 1.19 -47.65
CA ASP A 173 -4.15 1.93 -47.64
C ASP A 173 -5.07 1.45 -46.53
N ARG A 174 -5.50 2.46 -45.80
CA ARG A 174 -6.72 2.49 -45.01
C ARG A 174 -7.90 2.32 -45.97
N PHE A 175 -8.26 1.09 -46.30
CA PHE A 175 -9.56 0.80 -46.92
C PHE A 175 -10.31 -0.31 -46.19
N SER A 176 -11.58 0.00 -45.99
CA SER A 176 -12.69 -0.92 -45.82
C SER A 176 -12.76 -1.69 -44.50
N SER A 177 -13.46 -1.06 -43.56
CA SER A 177 -14.74 -1.52 -43.01
C SER A 177 -15.49 -2.47 -43.96
N GLY A 178 -14.97 -3.68 -44.16
CA GLY A 178 -15.68 -4.79 -44.78
C GLY A 178 -16.43 -5.51 -43.67
N SER A 179 -17.74 -5.29 -43.61
CA SER A 179 -18.71 -6.15 -42.95
C SER A 179 -18.64 -7.55 -43.57
N GLY A 180 -17.65 -8.33 -43.15
CA GLY A 180 -17.55 -9.74 -43.44
C GLY A 180 -18.53 -10.50 -42.56
N ASN A 181 -19.76 -10.66 -43.06
CA ASN A 181 -20.67 -11.71 -42.63
C ASN A 181 -20.00 -13.07 -42.87
N LEU A 182 -19.20 -13.51 -41.90
CA LEU A 182 -18.81 -14.90 -41.76
C LEU A 182 -20.01 -15.64 -41.17
N TYR A 183 -20.64 -16.44 -42.02
CA TYR A 183 -21.64 -17.42 -41.67
C TYR A 183 -21.26 -18.14 -40.36
N PRO A 184 -22.14 -18.18 -39.34
CA PRO A 184 -21.90 -18.98 -38.16
C PRO A 184 -22.02 -20.45 -38.56
N SER A 185 -20.89 -21.15 -38.55
CA SER A 185 -20.87 -22.62 -38.60
C SER A 185 -21.70 -23.14 -37.42
N THR A 186 -22.76 -23.86 -37.74
CA THR A 186 -23.84 -24.26 -36.82
C THR A 186 -23.45 -25.29 -35.77
N ASP A 187 -22.23 -25.83 -35.81
CA ASP A 187 -21.77 -26.89 -34.91
C ASP A 187 -21.01 -26.38 -33.67
N GLU A 188 -20.37 -25.20 -33.70
CA GLU A 188 -19.62 -24.69 -32.53
C GLU A 188 -20.52 -24.03 -31.46
N THR A 189 -21.74 -23.64 -31.84
CA THR A 189 -22.70 -23.01 -30.91
C THR A 189 -23.25 -23.99 -29.88
N GLN A 190 -23.28 -25.29 -30.17
CA GLN A 190 -23.79 -26.28 -29.21
C GLN A 190 -22.81 -26.47 -28.04
N ILE A 191 -21.51 -26.64 -28.29
CA ILE A 191 -20.51 -26.93 -27.24
C ILE A 191 -20.39 -25.77 -26.23
N ARG A 192 -20.46 -24.51 -26.68
CA ARG A 192 -20.43 -23.34 -25.79
C ARG A 192 -21.65 -23.23 -24.87
N THR A 193 -22.83 -23.66 -25.31
CA THR A 193 -24.03 -23.60 -24.48
C THR A 193 -24.06 -24.66 -23.38
N TYR A 194 -23.40 -25.80 -23.56
CA TYR A 194 -23.32 -26.84 -22.52
C TYR A 194 -22.45 -26.42 -21.32
N HIS A 195 -21.27 -25.84 -21.55
CA HIS A 195 -20.40 -25.39 -20.45
C HIS A 195 -20.99 -24.22 -19.63
N SER A 196 -21.79 -23.35 -20.25
CA SER A 196 -22.51 -22.25 -19.58
C SER A 196 -23.61 -22.77 -18.62
N LYS A 197 -24.29 -23.87 -18.97
CA LYS A 197 -25.35 -24.44 -18.12
C LYS A 197 -24.79 -25.07 -16.84
N GLU A 198 -23.58 -25.61 -16.89
CA GLU A 198 -22.95 -26.27 -15.75
C GLU A 198 -22.41 -25.28 -14.72
N SER A 199 -21.83 -24.15 -15.16
CA SER A 199 -21.36 -23.10 -14.26
C SER A 199 -22.53 -22.42 -13.51
N ARG A 200 -23.68 -22.24 -14.17
CA ARG A 200 -24.89 -21.69 -13.55
C ARG A 200 -25.42 -22.59 -12.42
N LYS A 201 -25.41 -23.92 -12.61
CA LYS A 201 -25.83 -24.88 -11.57
C LYS A 201 -24.93 -24.82 -10.33
N LYS A 202 -23.60 -24.71 -10.51
CA LYS A 202 -22.64 -24.57 -9.40
C LYS A 202 -22.86 -23.27 -8.63
N HIS A 203 -23.09 -22.15 -9.33
CA HIS A 203 -23.36 -20.86 -8.71
C HIS A 203 -24.69 -20.87 -7.93
N GLU A 204 -25.73 -21.51 -8.45
CA GLU A 204 -27.02 -21.63 -7.77
C GLU A 204 -26.92 -22.47 -6.49
N HIS A 205 -26.19 -23.59 -6.53
CA HIS A 205 -25.94 -24.42 -5.35
C HIS A 205 -25.16 -23.64 -4.27
N SER A 206 -24.13 -22.89 -4.68
CA SER A 206 -23.37 -22.03 -3.75
C SER A 206 -24.26 -20.97 -3.10
N ARG A 207 -25.12 -20.31 -3.89
CA ARG A 207 -26.07 -19.30 -3.39
C ARG A 207 -27.07 -19.90 -2.40
N LYS A 208 -27.63 -21.09 -2.67
CA LYS A 208 -28.52 -21.80 -1.74
C LYS A 208 -27.81 -22.19 -0.45
N LYS A 209 -26.55 -22.64 -0.52
CA LYS A 209 -25.73 -22.95 0.67
C LYS A 209 -25.50 -21.70 1.52
N LEU A 210 -25.19 -20.56 0.90
CA LEU A 210 -24.98 -19.30 1.60
C LEU A 210 -26.28 -18.79 2.28
N GLN A 211 -27.43 -18.93 1.61
CA GLN A 211 -28.73 -18.58 2.19
C GLN A 211 -29.07 -19.43 3.41
N LYS A 212 -28.78 -20.73 3.37
CA LYS A 212 -28.95 -21.62 4.55
C LYS A 212 -28.10 -21.17 5.74
N LEU A 213 -26.83 -20.82 5.51
CA LEU A 213 -25.95 -20.32 6.57
C LEU A 213 -26.42 -18.98 7.16
N ARG A 214 -27.03 -18.11 6.35
CA ARG A 214 -27.64 -16.86 6.85
C ARG A 214 -28.83 -17.14 7.75
N HIS A 215 -29.77 -17.99 7.30
CA HIS A 215 -30.91 -18.38 8.14
C HIS A 215 -30.48 -19.07 9.44
N GLU A 216 -29.51 -19.98 9.38
CA GLU A 216 -29.00 -20.66 10.56
C GLU A 216 -28.37 -19.67 11.57
N ARG A 217 -27.68 -18.64 11.07
CA ARG A 217 -27.12 -17.57 11.91
C ARG A 217 -28.23 -16.74 12.56
N ASP A 218 -29.23 -16.32 11.79
CA ASP A 218 -30.36 -15.53 12.28
C ASP A 218 -31.14 -16.31 13.36
N ASP A 219 -31.32 -17.62 13.18
CA ASP A 219 -31.96 -18.50 14.16
C ASP A 219 -31.15 -18.62 15.45
N ARG A 220 -29.82 -18.69 15.37
CA ARG A 220 -28.95 -18.70 16.56
C ARG A 220 -29.02 -17.37 17.29
N GLU A 221 -28.90 -16.25 16.57
CA GLU A 221 -28.99 -14.91 17.15
C GLU A 221 -30.38 -14.68 17.80
N ALA A 222 -31.46 -15.14 17.17
CA ALA A 222 -32.80 -15.07 17.75
C ALA A 222 -32.93 -15.87 19.06
N LYS A 223 -32.40 -17.09 19.10
CA LYS A 223 -32.38 -17.92 20.32
C LYS A 223 -31.54 -17.29 21.42
N GLU A 224 -30.40 -16.70 21.08
CA GLU A 224 -29.56 -15.97 22.03
C GLU A 224 -30.25 -14.72 22.56
N ARG A 225 -30.96 -13.96 21.72
CA ARG A 225 -31.78 -12.82 22.16
C ARG A 225 -32.89 -13.25 23.13
N LEU A 226 -33.60 -14.33 22.83
CA LEU A 226 -34.62 -14.88 23.73
C LEU A 226 -34.01 -15.34 25.06
N ARG A 227 -32.84 -15.98 25.02
CA ARG A 227 -32.11 -16.39 26.22
C ARG A 227 -31.68 -15.17 27.06
N ALA A 228 -31.17 -14.13 26.41
CA ALA A 228 -30.78 -12.88 27.06
C ALA A 228 -32.00 -12.20 27.69
N GLN A 229 -33.12 -12.09 26.96
CA GLN A 229 -34.37 -11.52 27.50
C GLN A 229 -34.86 -12.27 28.74
N ARG A 230 -34.78 -13.62 28.75
CA ARG A 230 -35.14 -14.42 29.94
C ARG A 230 -34.23 -14.15 31.13
N LEU A 231 -32.95 -13.84 30.91
CA LEU A 231 -32.02 -13.47 31.99
C LEU A 231 -32.35 -12.11 32.58
N PHE A 232 -32.82 -11.15 31.77
CA PHE A 232 -33.21 -9.81 32.23
C PHE A 232 -34.59 -9.75 32.92
N GLN A 233 -35.42 -10.78 32.79
CA GLN A 233 -36.73 -10.86 33.45
C GLN A 233 -36.69 -11.61 34.81
N ARG A 234 -35.52 -12.06 35.24
CA ARG A 234 -35.28 -12.60 36.59
C ARG A 234 -34.63 -11.54 37.46
#